data_AF-A0A496AA83-F1
#
_entry.id   AF-A0A496AA83-F1
#
_cell.length_a   1.000
_cell.length_b   1.000
_cell.length_c   1.000
_cell.angle_alpha   90.00
_cell.angle_beta   90.00
_cell.angle_gamma   90.00
#
_symmetry.space_group_name_H-M   'P 1'
#
loop_
_entity.id
_entity.type
_entity.pdbx_description
1 polymer ?
#
loop_
_entity_poly.entity_id
_entity_poly.type
_entity_poly.pdbx_seq_one_letter_code
_entity_poly.pdbx_strand_id
1 'polypeptide(L)'
;MSWIYTKMLCMFSILFFTTVGCVSSQQLSNVFSENADYDFRKVKWGYSQERVALVEAGNTVYKRTDTHIIYKCEINGVYCQLIYTFKDNRLRTAGYVTITPLPNGDDLLKEAVNKHGVPETHGQYCGGLQEMIWKTPNKIIFANLYKTAEKRTSVNYGYSGKGLIRDIVRNELPSGTAGVITYWDGTYAHVDPDFFNQLHEINLPLSDLSFYEKRLMGIVLRKGGTQIPGLGTIP
;
A
#
# COMPACT_ATOMS: atom_id res chain seq x y z
N MET A 1 6.81 42.29 -64.79
CA MET A 1 7.80 42.65 -63.75
C MET A 1 7.15 42.45 -62.39
N SER A 2 7.83 41.69 -61.51
CA SER A 2 7.64 41.47 -60.06
C SER A 2 6.23 41.14 -59.52
N TRP A 3 5.95 39.93 -59.03
CA TRP A 3 6.36 39.34 -57.72
C TRP A 3 5.92 40.17 -56.50
N ILE A 4 5.07 39.59 -55.64
CA ILE A 4 5.44 39.12 -54.29
C ILE A 4 4.21 38.47 -53.62
N TYR A 5 4.39 37.21 -53.22
CA TYR A 5 3.51 36.42 -52.37
C TYR A 5 3.59 36.90 -50.92
N THR A 6 2.48 36.94 -50.18
CA THR A 6 2.52 36.99 -48.71
C THR A 6 1.66 35.86 -48.15
N LYS A 7 2.34 34.78 -47.76
CA LYS A 7 1.79 33.63 -47.03
C LYS A 7 1.42 34.08 -45.61
N MET A 8 0.15 34.00 -45.26
CA MET A 8 -0.33 34.18 -43.89
C MET A 8 -0.25 32.84 -43.16
N LEU A 9 0.87 32.60 -42.48
CA LEU A 9 1.07 31.44 -41.60
C LEU A 9 0.30 31.69 -40.29
N CYS A 10 -0.82 31.00 -40.11
CA CYS A 10 -1.59 31.02 -38.87
C CYS A 10 -0.90 30.09 -37.86
N MET A 11 -0.12 30.68 -36.96
CA MET A 11 0.65 30.01 -35.92
C MET A 11 -0.29 29.61 -34.77
N PHE A 12 -0.84 28.39 -34.82
CA PHE A 12 -1.59 27.79 -33.73
C PHE A 12 -0.62 27.36 -32.61
N SER A 13 -0.41 28.24 -31.63
CA SER A 13 0.26 27.90 -30.38
C SER A 13 -0.66 27.04 -29.51
N ILE A 14 -0.49 25.72 -29.58
CA ILE A 14 -1.11 24.76 -28.65
C ILE A 14 -0.38 24.90 -27.31
N LEU A 15 -1.01 25.60 -26.36
CA LEU A 15 -0.60 25.59 -24.95
C LEU A 15 -0.84 24.17 -24.40
N PHE A 16 0.22 23.37 -24.32
CA PHE A 16 0.23 22.17 -23.48
C PHE A 16 0.27 22.61 -22.01
N PHE A 17 -0.90 22.74 -21.39
CA PHE A 17 -1.00 22.76 -19.93
C PHE A 17 -0.64 21.37 -19.42
N THR A 18 0.61 21.18 -19.02
CA THR A 18 1.01 20.04 -18.20
C THR A 18 0.41 20.23 -16.81
N THR A 19 -0.80 19.72 -16.61
CA THR A 19 -1.40 19.60 -15.29
C THR A 19 -0.55 18.62 -14.49
N VAL A 20 0.35 19.16 -13.66
CA VAL A 20 1.01 18.40 -12.60
C VAL A 20 -0.09 18.04 -11.61
N GLY A 21 -0.64 16.84 -11.77
CA GLY A 21 -1.77 16.35 -10.99
C GLY A 21 -1.44 16.35 -9.51
N CYS A 22 -2.09 17.22 -8.74
CA CYS A 22 -2.23 17.03 -7.32
C CYS A 22 -2.97 15.71 -7.07
N VAL A 23 -2.26 14.76 -6.47
CA VAL A 23 -2.83 13.50 -5.97
C VAL A 23 -3.80 13.85 -4.85
N SER A 24 -5.09 13.84 -5.16
CA SER A 24 -6.14 14.00 -4.13
C SER A 24 -6.35 12.67 -3.41
N SER A 25 -6.62 12.73 -2.10
CA SER A 25 -6.93 11.55 -1.26
C SER A 25 -8.10 10.68 -1.78
N GLN A 26 -8.88 11.18 -2.74
CA GLN A 26 -9.87 10.39 -3.48
C GLN A 26 -9.28 9.28 -4.35
N GLN A 27 -7.96 9.24 -4.58
CA GLN A 27 -7.37 8.17 -5.39
C GLN A 27 -7.11 6.88 -4.59
N LEU A 28 -7.00 6.93 -3.25
CA LEU A 28 -6.70 5.73 -2.43
C LEU A 28 -7.94 4.85 -2.24
N SER A 29 -9.14 5.43 -2.32
CA SER A 29 -10.39 4.66 -2.33
C SER A 29 -10.47 3.69 -3.52
N ASN A 30 -9.80 3.98 -4.64
CA ASN A 30 -9.76 3.06 -5.80
C ASN A 30 -8.84 1.87 -5.57
N VAL A 31 -7.77 2.02 -4.79
CA VAL A 31 -6.88 0.91 -4.37
C VAL A 31 -7.68 -0.11 -3.57
N PHE A 32 -8.63 0.41 -2.82
CA PHE A 32 -9.52 -0.34 -1.99
C PHE A 32 -10.92 -0.49 -2.62
N SER A 33 -11.19 -0.13 -3.87
CA SER A 33 -12.53 -0.32 -4.41
C SER A 33 -12.73 -1.80 -4.73
N GLU A 34 -13.59 -2.48 -3.97
CA GLU A 34 -13.82 -3.91 -4.11
C GLU A 34 -15.30 -4.16 -4.40
N ASN A 35 -15.56 -4.87 -5.49
CA ASN A 35 -16.89 -5.42 -5.76
C ASN A 35 -17.08 -6.71 -4.96
N ALA A 36 -18.32 -7.00 -4.59
CA ALA A 36 -18.68 -8.20 -3.82
C ALA A 36 -18.26 -9.52 -4.50
N ASP A 37 -18.07 -9.53 -5.82
CA ASP A 37 -17.73 -10.73 -6.60
C ASP A 37 -16.24 -11.12 -6.53
N TYR A 38 -15.38 -10.29 -5.94
CA TYR A 38 -13.92 -10.48 -5.94
C TYR A 38 -13.30 -10.35 -4.54
N ASP A 39 -12.26 -11.15 -4.30
CA ASP A 39 -11.61 -11.21 -3.00
C ASP A 39 -10.48 -10.17 -2.86
N PHE A 40 -9.72 -9.96 -3.96
CA PHE A 40 -8.69 -8.94 -4.09
C PHE A 40 -8.48 -8.64 -5.59
N ARG A 41 -8.32 -7.37 -6.03
CA ARG A 41 -8.04 -6.97 -7.43
C ARG A 41 -8.58 -7.90 -8.56
N LYS A 42 -9.90 -8.10 -8.64
CA LYS A 42 -10.55 -8.97 -9.65
C LYS A 42 -10.12 -10.47 -9.63
N VAL A 43 -9.29 -10.89 -8.68
CA VAL A 43 -8.94 -12.29 -8.44
C VAL A 43 -9.78 -12.88 -7.31
N LYS A 44 -9.85 -14.21 -7.27
CA LYS A 44 -10.53 -14.97 -6.22
C LYS A 44 -9.57 -15.92 -5.53
N TRP A 45 -9.85 -16.24 -4.28
CA TRP A 45 -9.10 -17.26 -3.55
C TRP A 45 -9.15 -18.60 -4.28
N GLY A 46 -8.03 -19.33 -4.22
CA GLY A 46 -7.87 -20.59 -4.94
C GLY A 46 -7.53 -20.46 -6.44
N TYR A 47 -7.49 -19.27 -7.02
CA TYR A 47 -7.01 -19.10 -8.40
C TYR A 47 -5.58 -19.62 -8.58
N SER A 48 -5.32 -20.23 -9.73
CA SER A 48 -3.96 -20.66 -10.08
C SER A 48 -3.07 -19.49 -10.43
N GLN A 49 -1.76 -19.72 -10.40
CA GLN A 49 -0.77 -18.73 -10.75
C GLN A 49 -0.97 -18.21 -12.19
N GLU A 50 -1.27 -19.10 -13.13
CA GLU A 50 -1.56 -18.76 -14.52
C GLU A 50 -2.80 -17.89 -14.63
N ARG A 51 -3.85 -18.24 -13.87
CA ARG A 51 -5.09 -17.47 -13.88
C ARG A 51 -4.91 -16.07 -13.31
N VAL A 52 -4.14 -15.92 -12.22
CA VAL A 52 -3.78 -14.61 -11.69
C VAL A 52 -2.96 -13.81 -12.71
N ALA A 53 -1.99 -14.44 -13.37
CA ALA A 53 -1.18 -13.78 -14.39
C ALA A 53 -2.01 -13.29 -15.60
N LEU A 54 -3.06 -14.04 -15.98
CA LEU A 54 -4.00 -13.62 -17.02
C LEU A 54 -4.87 -12.44 -16.58
N VAL A 55 -5.34 -12.40 -15.33
CA VAL A 55 -6.11 -11.28 -14.79
C VAL A 55 -5.26 -10.00 -14.73
N GLU A 56 -3.97 -10.15 -14.41
CA GLU A 56 -2.99 -9.07 -14.35
C GLU A 56 -2.27 -8.83 -15.69
N ALA A 57 -2.81 -9.33 -16.80
CA ALA A 57 -2.22 -9.15 -18.12
C ALA A 57 -2.03 -7.66 -18.44
N GLY A 58 -0.83 -7.30 -18.88
CA GLY A 58 -0.41 -5.91 -19.13
C GLY A 58 0.43 -5.31 -18.00
N ASN A 59 0.44 -5.90 -16.81
CA ASN A 59 1.34 -5.48 -15.73
C ASN A 59 2.71 -6.15 -15.84
N THR A 60 3.77 -5.40 -15.56
CA THR A 60 5.14 -5.93 -15.58
C THR A 60 5.40 -6.78 -14.35
N VAL A 61 5.67 -8.08 -14.59
CA VAL A 61 6.11 -9.00 -13.55
C VAL A 61 7.53 -8.61 -13.12
N TYR A 62 7.70 -8.33 -11.84
CA TYR A 62 9.00 -8.07 -11.23
C TYR A 62 9.72 -9.36 -10.83
N LYS A 63 8.98 -10.31 -10.26
CA LYS A 63 9.50 -11.62 -9.86
C LYS A 63 8.39 -12.66 -9.92
N ARG A 64 8.72 -13.87 -10.36
CA ARG A 64 7.81 -15.02 -10.36
C ARG A 64 8.57 -16.26 -9.93
N THR A 65 8.01 -17.00 -8.98
CA THR A 65 8.47 -18.34 -8.57
C THR A 65 7.26 -19.26 -8.44
N ASP A 66 7.45 -20.51 -8.05
CA ASP A 66 6.38 -21.46 -7.71
C ASP A 66 5.39 -20.97 -6.63
N THR A 67 5.90 -20.22 -5.65
CA THR A 67 5.19 -19.80 -4.44
C THR A 67 4.64 -18.38 -4.52
N HIS A 68 5.09 -17.55 -5.45
CA HIS A 68 4.63 -16.15 -5.53
C HIS A 68 4.78 -15.51 -6.91
N ILE A 69 3.95 -14.49 -7.16
CA ILE A 69 4.13 -13.51 -8.25
C ILE A 69 4.19 -12.12 -7.63
N ILE A 70 5.14 -11.31 -8.08
CA ILE A 70 5.31 -9.93 -7.65
C ILE A 70 5.27 -9.03 -8.87
N TYR A 71 4.44 -8.00 -8.78
CA TYR A 71 4.36 -6.90 -9.73
C TYR A 71 4.87 -5.62 -9.08
N LYS A 72 5.49 -4.75 -9.87
CA LYS A 72 5.70 -3.37 -9.46
C LYS A 72 4.46 -2.57 -9.83
N CYS A 73 3.96 -1.79 -8.89
CA CYS A 73 2.83 -0.90 -9.13
C CYS A 73 3.08 0.44 -8.43
N GLU A 74 2.34 1.44 -8.89
CA GLU A 74 2.30 2.75 -8.26
C GLU A 74 0.87 3.01 -7.82
N ILE A 75 0.71 3.34 -6.55
CA ILE A 75 -0.56 3.64 -5.92
C ILE A 75 -0.46 5.09 -5.44
N ASN A 76 -1.12 6.01 -6.13
CA ASN A 76 -1.15 7.44 -5.75
C ASN A 76 0.23 8.06 -5.54
N GLY A 77 1.18 7.80 -6.44
CA GLY A 77 2.56 8.27 -6.28
C GLY A 77 3.41 7.42 -5.34
N VAL A 78 2.84 6.38 -4.73
CA VAL A 78 3.55 5.45 -3.84
C VAL A 78 3.98 4.22 -4.61
N TYR A 79 5.28 4.00 -4.70
CA TYR A 79 5.83 2.78 -5.29
C TYR A 79 5.64 1.59 -4.35
N CYS A 80 4.90 0.59 -4.85
CA CYS A 80 4.54 -0.61 -4.12
C CYS A 80 4.91 -1.87 -4.90
N GLN A 81 5.15 -2.95 -4.16
CA GLN A 81 5.08 -4.31 -4.66
C GLN A 81 3.67 -4.83 -4.45
N LEU A 82 3.03 -5.28 -5.53
CA LEU A 82 1.84 -6.11 -5.47
C LEU A 82 2.29 -7.57 -5.45
N ILE A 83 1.95 -8.27 -4.38
CA ILE A 83 2.43 -9.62 -4.09
C ILE A 83 1.25 -10.56 -4.04
N TYR A 84 1.33 -11.67 -4.76
CA TYR A 84 0.42 -12.80 -4.71
C TYR A 84 1.18 -14.02 -4.22
N THR A 85 0.69 -14.74 -3.22
CA THR A 85 1.30 -15.98 -2.73
C THR A 85 0.39 -17.18 -2.96
N PHE A 86 1.02 -18.30 -3.27
CA PHE A 86 0.37 -19.53 -3.69
C PHE A 86 0.92 -20.70 -2.88
N LYS A 87 0.04 -21.66 -2.58
CA LYS A 87 0.43 -22.99 -2.10
C LYS A 87 -0.42 -24.03 -2.81
N ASP A 88 0.22 -25.05 -3.34
CA ASP A 88 -0.37 -26.06 -4.23
C ASP A 88 -1.02 -25.44 -5.49
N ASN A 89 -0.35 -24.42 -6.05
CA ASN A 89 -0.85 -23.60 -7.17
C ASN A 89 -2.24 -22.99 -6.92
N ARG A 90 -2.53 -22.61 -5.68
CA ARG A 90 -3.78 -21.94 -5.28
C ARG A 90 -3.45 -20.66 -4.52
N LEU A 91 -4.03 -19.54 -4.95
CA LEU A 91 -3.88 -18.24 -4.33
C LEU A 91 -4.44 -18.28 -2.90
N ARG A 92 -3.65 -17.81 -1.91
CA ARG A 92 -4.05 -17.76 -0.49
C ARG A 92 -3.86 -16.39 0.15
N THR A 93 -2.84 -15.64 -0.26
CA THR A 93 -2.65 -14.26 0.21
C THR A 93 -2.31 -13.35 -0.95
N ALA A 94 -2.75 -12.10 -0.86
CA ALA A 94 -2.41 -11.06 -1.80
C ALA A 94 -2.32 -9.71 -1.10
N GLY A 95 -1.45 -8.82 -1.55
CA GLY A 95 -1.39 -7.50 -0.92
C GLY A 95 -0.33 -6.58 -1.50
N TYR A 96 -0.31 -5.38 -0.95
CA TYR A 96 0.62 -4.32 -1.28
C TYR A 96 1.64 -4.14 -0.16
N VAL A 97 2.87 -3.89 -0.57
CA VAL A 97 3.99 -3.58 0.31
C VAL A 97 4.76 -2.40 -0.26
N THR A 98 5.03 -1.38 0.54
CA THR A 98 5.80 -0.21 0.08
C THR A 98 7.22 -0.60 -0.30
N ILE A 99 7.71 -0.10 -1.43
CA ILE A 99 9.11 -0.24 -1.85
C ILE A 99 9.97 0.80 -1.15
N THR A 100 9.44 2.02 -1.02
CA THR A 100 10.10 3.15 -0.39
C THR A 100 9.28 3.62 0.81
N PRO A 101 9.93 3.95 1.94
CA PRO A 101 9.24 4.50 3.08
C PRO A 101 8.47 5.78 2.75
N LEU A 102 7.24 5.84 3.23
CA LEU A 102 6.30 6.94 3.08
C LEU A 102 6.53 8.03 4.13
N PRO A 103 6.73 9.29 3.73
CA PRO A 103 6.73 10.38 4.69
C PRO A 103 5.31 10.59 5.24
N ASN A 104 5.18 10.66 6.56
CA ASN A 104 3.91 10.95 7.26
C ASN A 104 2.74 10.05 6.79
N GLY A 105 2.99 8.73 6.73
CA GLY A 105 2.03 7.76 6.19
C GLY A 105 0.78 7.52 7.06
N ASP A 106 0.58 8.25 8.15
CA ASP A 106 -0.52 8.04 9.10
C ASP A 106 -1.92 8.17 8.45
N ASP A 107 -2.02 8.90 7.35
CA ASP A 107 -3.26 9.03 6.58
C ASP A 107 -3.72 7.72 5.92
N LEU A 108 -2.79 6.80 5.59
CA LEU A 108 -3.16 5.52 4.97
C LEU A 108 -4.02 4.64 5.89
N LEU A 109 -3.70 4.64 7.19
CA LEU A 109 -4.50 3.88 8.16
C LEU A 109 -5.87 4.52 8.37
N LYS A 110 -5.96 5.86 8.33
CA LYS A 110 -7.25 6.56 8.42
C LYS A 110 -8.15 6.17 7.25
N GLU A 111 -7.60 6.06 6.04
CA GLU A 111 -8.37 5.63 4.87
C GLU A 111 -8.82 4.17 4.95
N ALA A 112 -7.95 3.27 5.43
CA ALA A 112 -8.34 1.88 5.67
C ALA A 112 -9.50 1.77 6.68
N VAL A 113 -9.44 2.53 7.78
CA VAL A 113 -10.52 2.63 8.77
C VAL A 113 -11.78 3.25 8.17
N ASN A 114 -11.65 4.33 7.40
CA ASN A 114 -12.79 4.99 6.76
C ASN A 114 -13.52 4.04 5.80
N LYS A 115 -12.80 3.15 5.12
CA LYS A 115 -13.41 2.16 4.23
C LYS A 115 -14.03 1.00 4.99
N HIS A 116 -13.29 0.37 5.89
CA HIS A 116 -13.65 -0.93 6.46
C HIS A 116 -14.33 -0.83 7.83
N GLY A 117 -14.42 0.38 8.36
CA GLY A 117 -14.87 0.63 9.73
C GLY A 117 -13.76 0.37 10.74
N VAL A 118 -14.15 0.22 12.00
CA VAL A 118 -13.23 -0.02 13.11
C VAL A 118 -12.69 -1.47 13.03
N PRO A 119 -11.37 -1.69 13.09
CA PRO A 119 -10.80 -3.03 13.07
C PRO A 119 -11.17 -3.83 14.33
N GLU A 120 -11.33 -5.14 14.17
CA GLU A 120 -11.66 -6.08 15.25
C GLU A 120 -10.52 -6.19 16.27
N THR A 121 -9.29 -6.19 15.79
CA THR A 121 -8.11 -6.12 16.64
C THR A 121 -7.30 -4.90 16.27
N HIS A 122 -6.99 -4.09 17.29
CA HIS A 122 -6.01 -3.02 17.19
C HIS A 122 -4.95 -3.22 18.28
N GLY A 123 -3.71 -3.45 17.87
CA GLY A 123 -2.58 -3.42 18.78
C GLY A 123 -2.06 -1.97 18.87
N GLN A 124 -2.11 -1.37 20.06
CA GLN A 124 -1.24 -0.22 20.35
C GLN A 124 0.14 -0.76 20.74
N TYR A 125 1.12 -0.57 19.87
CA TYR A 125 2.53 -0.78 20.18
C TYR A 125 3.22 0.58 20.27
N CYS A 126 4.19 0.67 21.18
CA CYS A 126 4.92 1.87 21.61
C CYS A 126 4.95 3.02 20.57
N GLY A 127 4.04 4.00 20.72
CA GLY A 127 4.13 5.29 20.02
C GLY A 127 3.17 5.54 18.84
N GLY A 128 2.25 4.64 18.51
CA GLY A 128 1.21 4.92 17.49
C GLY A 128 0.70 3.68 16.77
N LEU A 129 -0.54 3.71 16.29
CA LEU A 129 -1.30 2.63 15.64
C LEU A 129 -0.44 1.79 14.68
N GLN A 130 -0.33 0.47 14.92
CA GLN A 130 0.60 -0.38 14.16
C GLN A 130 -0.04 -1.59 13.47
N GLU A 131 -1.11 -2.19 14.00
CA GLU A 131 -1.72 -3.38 13.36
C GLU A 131 -3.25 -3.25 13.37
N MET A 132 -3.86 -3.42 12.20
CA MET A 132 -5.31 -3.37 12.02
C MET A 132 -5.79 -4.58 11.25
N ILE A 133 -6.84 -5.21 11.77
CA ILE A 133 -7.44 -6.40 11.16
C ILE A 133 -8.94 -6.26 11.07
N TRP A 134 -9.48 -6.58 9.91
CA TRP A 134 -10.90 -6.71 9.67
C TRP A 134 -11.18 -8.12 9.19
N LYS A 135 -12.08 -8.84 9.86
CA LYS A 135 -12.52 -10.15 9.39
C LYS A 135 -13.89 -9.99 8.76
N THR A 136 -14.03 -10.58 7.59
CA THR A 136 -15.30 -10.70 6.89
C THR A 136 -15.51 -12.16 6.55
N PRO A 137 -16.73 -12.60 6.20
CA PRO A 137 -16.96 -13.98 5.80
C PRO A 137 -16.08 -14.45 4.63
N ASN A 138 -15.63 -13.53 3.77
CA ASN A 138 -14.94 -13.87 2.52
C ASN A 138 -13.46 -13.49 2.50
N LYS A 139 -12.98 -12.70 3.47
CA LYS A 139 -11.58 -12.28 3.54
C LYS A 139 -11.20 -11.77 4.91
N ILE A 140 -9.90 -11.89 5.21
CA ILE A 140 -9.25 -11.19 6.31
C ILE A 140 -8.40 -10.08 5.69
N ILE A 141 -8.55 -8.87 6.21
CA ILE A 141 -7.78 -7.70 5.77
C ILE A 141 -6.81 -7.35 6.88
N PHE A 142 -5.55 -7.20 6.53
CA PHE A 142 -4.48 -6.79 7.42
C PHE A 142 -3.85 -5.49 6.91
N ALA A 143 -3.73 -4.50 7.77
CA ALA A 143 -2.98 -3.29 7.49
C ALA A 143 -2.00 -2.99 8.62
N ASN A 144 -0.77 -2.65 8.25
CA ASN A 144 0.26 -2.26 9.20
C ASN A 144 1.10 -1.13 8.61
N LEU A 145 1.38 -0.12 9.44
CA LEU A 145 2.42 0.86 9.20
C LEU A 145 3.42 0.82 10.35
N TYR A 146 4.70 0.71 10.02
CA TYR A 146 5.76 0.79 11.00
C TYR A 146 6.78 1.86 10.62
N LYS A 147 7.21 2.60 11.64
CA LYS A 147 8.15 3.70 11.50
C LYS A 147 9.54 3.16 11.20
N THR A 148 10.16 3.66 10.14
CA THR A 148 11.48 3.19 9.68
C THR A 148 12.58 4.20 9.89
N ALA A 149 12.29 5.49 9.76
CA ALA A 149 13.28 6.53 9.97
C ALA A 149 12.64 7.85 10.44
N GLU A 150 13.44 8.65 11.14
CA GLU A 150 13.15 10.05 11.38
C GLU A 150 14.23 10.91 10.75
N LYS A 151 13.83 11.97 10.05
CA LYS A 151 14.75 12.98 9.55
C LYS A 151 14.42 14.31 10.21
N ARG A 152 15.36 14.82 11.01
CA ARG A 152 15.26 16.17 11.58
C ARG A 152 15.54 17.20 10.48
N THR A 153 14.71 18.22 10.42
CA THR A 153 14.82 19.33 9.46
C THR A 153 15.08 20.63 10.21
N SER A 154 15.86 21.53 9.63
CA SER A 154 16.12 22.85 10.22
C SER A 154 14.89 23.75 10.30
N VAL A 155 13.83 23.40 9.55
CA VAL A 155 12.54 24.07 9.53
C VAL A 155 11.44 23.13 9.98
N ASN A 156 10.39 23.66 10.61
CA ASN A 156 9.20 22.89 10.92
C ASN A 156 8.49 22.50 9.60
N TYR A 157 8.23 21.21 9.41
CA TYR A 157 7.67 20.68 8.17
C TYR A 157 6.25 20.18 8.42
N GLY A 158 5.25 20.91 7.94
CA GLY A 158 3.88 20.43 7.83
C GLY A 158 3.57 20.18 6.35
N TYR A 159 3.27 18.93 5.98
CA TYR A 159 2.80 18.63 4.63
C TYR A 159 1.36 19.11 4.49
N SER A 160 1.17 20.31 3.95
CA SER A 160 -0.13 20.69 3.43
C SER A 160 -0.12 20.29 1.96
N GLY A 161 -1.05 19.45 1.53
CA GLY A 161 -1.16 19.01 0.12
C GLY A 161 -1.47 20.15 -0.88
N LYS A 162 -1.09 21.40 -0.57
CA LYS A 162 -1.42 22.65 -1.29
C LYS A 162 -0.22 23.31 -1.97
N GLY A 163 0.95 22.65 -1.96
CA GLY A 163 2.14 23.05 -2.71
C GLY A 163 3.10 23.99 -1.96
N LEU A 164 4.39 23.92 -2.32
CA LEU A 164 5.52 24.56 -1.64
C LEU A 164 5.31 26.08 -1.39
N ILE A 165 4.83 26.82 -2.39
CA ILE A 165 4.63 28.28 -2.28
C ILE A 165 3.50 28.60 -1.31
N ARG A 166 2.42 27.81 -1.28
CA ARG A 166 1.28 28.07 -0.42
C ARG A 166 1.60 27.80 1.05
N ASP A 167 2.49 26.85 1.30
CA ASP A 167 2.99 26.53 2.64
C ASP A 167 3.98 27.58 3.14
N ILE A 168 4.87 28.08 2.27
CA ILE A 168 5.79 29.18 2.59
C ILE A 168 5.03 30.48 2.87
N VAL A 169 3.96 30.76 2.11
CA VAL A 169 3.19 32.02 2.24
C VAL A 169 2.25 31.99 3.45
N ARG A 170 1.71 30.84 3.86
CA ARG A 170 0.82 30.75 5.04
C ARG A 170 1.56 30.58 6.35
N ASN A 171 2.72 29.93 6.33
CA ASN A 171 3.53 29.72 7.53
C ASN A 171 4.74 30.65 7.42
N GLU A 172 4.61 31.92 7.82
CA GLU A 172 5.78 32.72 8.17
C GLU A 172 6.60 31.89 9.16
N LEU A 173 7.75 31.36 8.70
CA LEU A 173 8.51 30.33 9.40
C LEU A 173 8.78 30.78 10.84
N PRO A 174 8.15 30.18 11.87
CA PRO A 174 8.47 30.51 13.23
C PRO A 174 9.93 30.16 13.46
N SER A 175 10.74 31.16 13.79
CA SER A 175 12.10 30.92 14.26
C SER A 175 12.02 30.15 15.59
N GLY A 176 12.26 28.85 15.60
CA GLY A 176 12.35 28.18 16.91
C GLY A 176 12.52 26.67 16.98
N THR A 177 11.91 25.85 16.12
CA THR A 177 11.94 24.40 16.35
C THR A 177 12.20 23.61 15.08
N ALA A 178 13.22 22.75 15.13
CA ALA A 178 13.52 21.77 14.10
C ALA A 178 12.31 20.84 13.91
N GLY A 179 11.86 20.70 12.66
CA GLY A 179 10.82 19.73 12.31
C GLY A 179 11.35 18.30 12.31
N VAL A 180 10.45 17.32 12.35
CA VAL A 180 10.77 15.91 12.20
C VAL A 180 9.88 15.31 11.11
N ILE A 181 10.49 14.84 10.03
CA ILE A 181 9.80 14.02 9.03
C ILE A 181 9.91 12.56 9.49
N THR A 182 8.77 11.91 9.71
CA THR A 182 8.73 10.48 10.03
C THR A 182 8.45 9.68 8.77
N TYR A 183 9.28 8.68 8.49
CA TYR A 183 9.12 7.74 7.39
C TYR A 183 8.55 6.42 7.88
N TRP A 184 7.64 5.85 7.08
CA TRP A 184 6.86 4.67 7.41
C TRP A 184 6.94 3.65 6.29
N ASP A 185 7.19 2.39 6.59
CA ASP A 185 6.87 1.32 5.67
C ASP A 185 5.43 0.85 5.91
N GLY A 186 4.78 0.41 4.85
CA GLY A 186 3.40 -0.04 4.91
C GLY A 186 3.16 -1.38 4.23
N THR A 187 2.29 -2.16 4.85
CA THR A 187 1.73 -3.40 4.31
C THR A 187 0.22 -3.31 4.36
N TYR A 188 -0.44 -3.69 3.27
CA TYR A 188 -1.89 -3.83 3.20
C TYR A 188 -2.21 -5.13 2.46
N ALA A 189 -2.73 -6.12 3.18
CA ALA A 189 -2.89 -7.48 2.70
C ALA A 189 -4.31 -8.01 2.88
N HIS A 190 -4.65 -8.93 2.00
CA HIS A 190 -5.88 -9.71 1.96
C HIS A 190 -5.50 -11.18 2.04
N VAL A 191 -6.18 -11.90 2.91
CA VAL A 191 -5.89 -13.30 3.24
C VAL A 191 -7.18 -14.09 3.12
N ASP A 192 -7.07 -15.26 2.48
CA ASP A 192 -8.11 -16.28 2.45
C ASP A 192 -8.52 -16.68 3.89
N PRO A 193 -9.80 -16.53 4.28
CA PRO A 193 -10.26 -16.87 5.62
C PRO A 193 -9.99 -18.30 6.03
N ASP A 194 -10.14 -19.26 5.11
CA ASP A 194 -9.93 -20.68 5.42
C ASP A 194 -8.46 -20.92 5.77
N PHE A 195 -7.55 -20.33 4.98
CA PHE A 195 -6.13 -20.37 5.27
C PHE A 195 -5.80 -19.67 6.59
N PHE A 196 -6.36 -18.49 6.86
CA PHE A 196 -6.13 -17.75 8.11
C PHE A 196 -6.58 -18.55 9.34
N ASN A 197 -7.74 -19.21 9.27
CA ASN A 197 -8.27 -20.04 10.35
C ASN A 197 -7.43 -21.31 10.55
N GLN A 198 -6.95 -21.94 9.47
CA GLN A 198 -6.07 -23.11 9.53
C GLN A 198 -4.76 -22.84 10.29
N LEU A 199 -4.24 -21.61 10.23
CA LEU A 199 -3.04 -21.22 11.00
C LEU A 199 -3.25 -21.39 12.51
N HIS A 200 -4.48 -21.25 12.99
CA HIS A 200 -4.82 -21.40 14.40
C HIS A 200 -5.06 -22.86 14.79
N GLU A 201 -5.74 -23.64 13.93
CA GLU A 201 -6.21 -24.98 14.28
C GLU A 201 -5.14 -26.07 14.19
N ILE A 202 -4.18 -25.95 13.28
CA ILE A 202 -3.36 -27.09 12.86
C ILE A 202 -1.95 -27.08 13.51
N ASN A 203 -1.60 -26.07 14.32
CA ASN A 203 -0.19 -25.78 14.67
C ASN A 203 0.67 -25.75 13.39
N LEU A 204 0.18 -25.11 12.33
CA LEU A 204 0.88 -25.07 11.06
C LEU A 204 2.27 -24.46 11.30
N PRO A 205 3.37 -25.20 11.04
CA PRO A 205 4.68 -24.73 11.43
C PRO A 205 5.01 -23.51 10.58
N LEU A 206 5.40 -22.42 11.22
CA LEU A 206 5.66 -21.16 10.52
C LEU A 206 6.82 -21.27 9.52
N SER A 207 7.64 -22.32 9.60
CA SER A 207 8.60 -22.68 8.55
C SER A 207 7.96 -22.89 7.19
N ASP A 208 6.72 -23.35 7.14
CA ASP A 208 5.98 -23.65 5.91
C ASP A 208 5.45 -22.39 5.24
N LEU A 209 5.44 -21.27 5.97
CA LEU A 209 5.05 -19.98 5.42
C LEU A 209 6.22 -19.35 4.68
N SER A 210 5.95 -18.93 3.45
CA SER A 210 6.90 -18.17 2.65
C SER A 210 7.27 -16.85 3.34
N PHE A 211 8.42 -16.31 2.97
CA PHE A 211 8.86 -14.99 3.43
C PHE A 211 7.80 -13.91 3.18
N TYR A 212 7.13 -13.96 2.03
CA TYR A 212 6.12 -12.96 1.65
C TYR A 212 4.81 -13.12 2.40
N GLU A 213 4.38 -14.35 2.71
CA GLU A 213 3.22 -14.58 3.57
C GLU A 213 3.46 -14.01 4.97
N LYS A 214 4.64 -14.27 5.55
CA LYS A 214 5.01 -13.70 6.84
C LYS A 214 4.98 -12.17 6.80
N ARG A 215 5.50 -11.57 5.74
CA ARG A 215 5.50 -10.11 5.56
C ARG A 215 4.08 -9.54 5.38
N LEU A 216 3.27 -10.16 4.54
CA LEU A 216 1.88 -9.74 4.26
C LEU A 216 0.97 -9.90 5.47
N MET A 217 1.24 -10.88 6.34
CA MET A 217 0.46 -11.10 7.56
C MET A 217 1.08 -10.43 8.79
N GLY A 218 2.18 -9.69 8.64
CA GLY A 218 2.86 -9.03 9.77
C GLY A 218 3.31 -10.01 10.85
N ILE A 219 3.78 -11.21 10.48
CA ILE A 219 4.27 -12.20 11.44
C ILE A 219 5.61 -11.70 12.00
N VAL A 220 5.63 -11.36 13.29
CA VAL A 220 6.80 -10.80 13.98
C VAL A 220 7.41 -11.83 14.93
N LEU A 221 8.70 -12.09 14.78
CA LEU A 221 9.48 -12.89 15.74
C LEU A 221 9.83 -12.05 16.96
N ARG A 222 9.45 -12.49 18.17
CA ARG A 222 9.79 -11.84 19.45
C ARG A 222 10.60 -12.78 20.33
N LYS A 223 11.33 -12.22 21.31
CA LYS A 223 12.03 -12.99 22.32
C LYS A 223 10.98 -13.68 23.22
N GLY A 224 10.75 -14.97 23.00
CA GLY A 224 9.76 -15.78 23.74
C GLY A 224 8.52 -16.22 22.95
N GLY A 225 8.47 -16.00 21.63
CA GLY A 225 7.43 -16.54 20.76
C GLY A 225 7.23 -15.77 19.46
N THR A 226 6.39 -16.28 18.57
CA THR A 226 6.00 -15.60 17.33
C THR A 226 4.62 -14.99 17.46
N GLN A 227 4.48 -13.71 17.11
CA GLN A 227 3.19 -13.03 17.13
C GLN A 227 2.56 -13.04 15.73
N ILE A 228 1.33 -13.54 15.64
CA ILE A 228 0.48 -13.41 14.45
C ILE A 228 -0.68 -12.46 14.77
N PRO A 229 -0.78 -11.34 14.04
CA PRO A 229 -1.88 -10.39 14.20
C PRO A 229 -3.24 -11.11 14.12
N GLY A 230 -4.12 -10.85 15.10
CA GLY A 230 -5.47 -11.40 15.14
C GLY A 230 -5.59 -12.87 15.60
N LEU A 231 -4.46 -13.56 15.77
CA LEU A 231 -4.38 -14.92 16.32
C LEU A 231 -3.60 -15.01 17.63
N GLY A 232 -2.78 -14.00 17.97
CA GLY A 232 -2.04 -13.93 19.24
C GLY A 232 -0.60 -14.44 19.15
N THR A 233 -0.05 -14.87 20.29
CA THR A 233 1.33 -15.39 20.37
C THR A 233 1.33 -16.91 20.32
N ILE A 234 2.15 -17.47 19.43
CA ILE A 234 2.43 -18.90 19.31
C ILE A 234 3.83 -19.15 19.88
N PRO A 235 4.06 -20.28 20.61
CA PRO A 235 5.38 -20.63 21.16
C PRO A 235 6.53 -20.58 20.14
#